data_AF-A0A225DRI1-F1
#
_entry.id   AF-A0A225DRI1-F1
#
_cell.length_a   1.000
_cell.length_b   1.000
_cell.length_c   1.000
_cell.angle_alpha   90.00
_cell.angle_beta   90.00
_cell.angle_gamma   90.00
#
_symmetry.space_group_name_H-M   'P 1'
#
loop_
_entity.id
_entity.type
_entity.pdbx_description
1 polymer ?
#
loop_
_entity_poly.entity_id
_entity_poly.type
_entity_poly.pdbx_seq_one_letter_code
_entity_poly.pdbx_strand_id
1 'polypeptide(L)'
;MTGRPTPWLVAIAIALFVGPAAGTVPDPPVSAIRETAGGVFNRPEFRPERSEPSWLVRQFLAFFTWLGGLYETSPLLFWLVLVACLVALAAMIGLIVVQIRFVFARGGWGRTASDNRAVERARLSDSYREEAARKAAAGDYTEAVRFLFLSLVYRFDERGKVNFQTAYTNREYLDLLDDRVKVHDALAVIVDALDEHWYGQRPCGRAQYEACLTAYERLAATA
;
A
#
# COMPACT_ATOMS: atom_id res chain seq x y z
N MET A 1 61.13 -8.11 -3.14
CA MET A 1 61.01 -9.56 -2.90
C MET A 1 60.67 -9.79 -1.44
N THR A 2 59.48 -10.31 -1.16
CA THR A 2 59.13 -11.38 -0.17
C THR A 2 57.64 -11.26 0.17
N GLY A 3 56.87 -12.19 -0.41
CA GLY A 3 55.42 -12.26 -0.33
C GLY A 3 54.93 -12.84 0.99
N ARG A 4 53.72 -12.43 1.38
CA ARG A 4 52.96 -12.97 2.51
C ARG A 4 52.33 -14.31 2.08
N PRO A 5 52.53 -15.42 2.79
CA PRO A 5 51.71 -16.62 2.60
C PRO A 5 50.37 -16.49 3.33
N THR A 6 49.32 -16.95 2.66
CA THR A 6 47.90 -16.89 3.01
C THR A 6 47.46 -18.00 4.00
N PRO A 7 46.44 -17.76 4.84
CA PRO A 7 46.03 -18.65 5.94
C PRO A 7 44.94 -19.65 5.53
N TRP A 8 45.30 -20.73 4.83
CA TRP A 8 44.34 -21.80 4.49
C TRP A 8 44.75 -23.21 4.98
N LEU A 9 45.65 -23.33 5.96
CA LEU A 9 46.15 -24.64 6.43
C LEU A 9 46.08 -24.84 7.96
N VAL A 10 44.91 -24.65 8.57
CA VAL A 10 44.58 -25.35 9.84
C VAL A 10 43.11 -25.79 9.83
N ALA A 11 42.70 -26.46 8.75
CA ALA A 11 41.69 -27.51 8.85
C ALA A 11 42.45 -28.79 9.18
N ILE A 12 41.90 -29.64 10.07
CA ILE A 12 42.45 -30.89 10.62
C ILE A 12 43.11 -30.73 12.00
N ALA A 13 42.28 -30.74 13.06
CA ALA A 13 42.61 -31.34 14.36
C ALA A 13 41.38 -31.48 15.29
N ILE A 14 40.23 -31.94 14.78
CA ILE A 14 39.13 -32.42 15.64
C ILE A 14 38.65 -33.76 15.07
N ALA A 15 39.52 -34.77 15.13
CA ALA A 15 39.18 -36.14 14.75
C ALA A 15 39.83 -37.18 15.68
N LEU A 16 40.22 -36.80 16.89
CA LEU A 16 40.96 -37.70 17.81
C LEU A 16 40.39 -37.79 19.24
N PHE A 17 39.12 -37.46 19.46
CA PHE A 17 38.47 -37.72 20.76
C PHE A 17 37.01 -38.17 20.61
N VAL A 18 36.75 -39.13 19.72
CA VAL A 18 35.54 -39.97 19.80
C VAL A 18 35.98 -41.37 20.17
N GLY A 19 36.26 -41.56 21.46
CA GLY A 19 36.29 -42.89 22.09
C GLY A 19 34.85 -43.29 22.44
N PRO A 20 34.46 -44.56 22.28
CA PRO A 20 33.12 -45.02 22.61
C PRO A 20 33.05 -45.22 24.13
N ALA A 21 32.79 -44.14 24.86
CA ALA A 21 32.35 -44.23 26.24
C ALA A 21 30.90 -43.76 26.28
N ALA A 22 29.98 -44.70 26.09
CA ALA A 22 28.60 -44.57 26.52
C ALA A 22 28.57 -44.51 28.06
N GLY A 23 29.02 -43.39 28.62
CA GLY A 23 28.76 -43.01 29.99
C GLY A 23 27.55 -42.09 29.99
N THR A 24 26.42 -42.57 30.50
CA THR A 24 25.32 -41.68 30.88
C THR A 24 25.88 -40.64 31.85
N VAL A 25 26.02 -39.40 31.40
CA VAL A 25 26.36 -38.29 32.29
C VAL A 25 25.26 -38.26 33.36
N PRO A 26 25.57 -38.47 34.65
CA PRO A 26 24.55 -38.41 35.70
C PRO A 26 23.90 -37.03 35.65
N ASP A 27 22.56 -36.97 35.61
CA ASP A 27 21.85 -35.69 35.62
C ASP A 27 22.18 -34.96 36.93
N PRO A 28 22.90 -33.83 36.89
CA PRO A 28 23.36 -33.19 38.11
C PRO A 28 22.18 -32.64 38.90
N PRO A 29 22.24 -32.63 40.24
CA PRO A 29 21.17 -32.08 41.06
C PRO A 29 20.92 -30.61 40.70
N VAL A 30 19.64 -30.21 40.62
CA VAL A 30 19.19 -28.87 40.17
C VAL A 30 19.87 -27.72 40.94
N SER A 31 20.26 -27.95 42.19
CA SER A 31 21.03 -27.00 43.00
C SER A 31 22.43 -26.74 42.44
N ALA A 32 23.15 -27.79 42.02
CA ALA A 32 24.48 -27.68 41.41
C ALA A 32 24.41 -26.98 40.04
N ILE A 33 23.34 -27.22 39.27
CA ILE A 33 23.09 -26.51 38.01
C ILE A 33 22.90 -25.01 38.28
N ARG A 34 22.07 -24.65 39.28
CA ARG A 34 21.79 -23.25 39.62
C ARG A 34 23.03 -22.51 40.12
N GLU A 35 23.85 -23.17 40.92
CA GLU A 35 25.11 -22.61 41.44
C GLU A 35 26.12 -22.38 40.30
N THR A 36 26.29 -23.38 39.43
CA THR A 36 27.19 -23.29 38.27
C THR A 36 26.71 -22.25 37.27
N ALA A 37 25.40 -22.20 36.99
CA ALA A 37 24.79 -21.20 36.14
C ALA A 37 24.97 -19.78 36.72
N GLY A 38 24.77 -19.59 38.02
CA GLY A 38 25.01 -18.32 38.69
C GLY A 38 26.46 -17.84 38.56
N GLY A 39 27.42 -18.76 38.69
CA GLY A 39 28.84 -18.47 38.48
C GLY A 39 29.19 -18.12 37.03
N VAL A 40 28.59 -18.81 36.05
CA VAL A 40 28.79 -18.55 34.62
C VAL A 40 28.15 -17.23 34.19
N PHE A 41 26.90 -16.96 34.60
CA PHE A 41 26.21 -15.70 34.26
C PHE A 41 26.83 -14.47 34.91
N ASN A 42 27.60 -14.63 36.00
CA ASN A 42 28.31 -13.51 36.62
C ASN A 42 29.66 -13.16 35.96
N ARG A 43 30.15 -13.98 35.02
CA ARG A 43 31.35 -13.68 34.26
C ARG A 43 31.16 -12.40 33.45
N PRO A 44 32.23 -11.61 33.22
CA PRO A 44 32.15 -10.34 32.52
C PRO A 44 31.56 -10.46 31.10
N GLU A 45 31.72 -11.62 30.44
CA GLU A 45 31.20 -11.91 29.09
C GLU A 45 29.67 -12.08 29.06
N PHE A 46 29.06 -12.51 30.16
CA PHE A 46 27.61 -12.78 30.28
C PHE A 46 26.87 -11.70 31.07
N ARG A 47 27.60 -10.69 31.57
CA ARG A 47 26.95 -9.48 32.06
C ARG A 47 26.34 -8.80 30.84
N PRO A 48 25.04 -8.50 30.84
CA PRO A 48 24.49 -7.64 29.80
C PRO A 48 25.31 -6.36 29.84
N GLU A 49 26.02 -6.09 28.74
CA GLU A 49 26.72 -4.84 28.50
C GLU A 49 25.69 -3.77 28.86
N ARG A 50 25.92 -3.02 29.95
CA ARG A 50 25.00 -1.97 30.38
C ARG A 50 24.83 -1.10 29.16
N SER A 51 23.71 -1.29 28.47
CA SER A 51 23.42 -0.61 27.22
C SER A 51 23.23 0.82 27.64
N GLU A 52 24.33 1.55 27.59
CA GLU A 52 24.41 2.97 27.82
C GLU A 52 23.19 3.56 27.10
N PRO A 53 22.28 4.22 27.82
CA PRO A 53 21.02 4.65 27.24
C PRO A 53 21.34 5.36 25.93
N SER A 54 20.59 5.01 24.88
CA SER A 54 20.80 5.58 23.56
C SER A 54 20.91 7.10 23.72
N TRP A 55 21.78 7.72 22.92
CA TRP A 55 22.02 9.16 23.00
C TRP A 55 20.70 9.96 23.03
N LEU A 56 19.66 9.45 22.34
CA LEU A 56 18.29 9.96 22.34
C LEU A 56 17.61 9.86 23.72
N VAL A 57 17.69 8.71 24.39
CA VAL A 57 17.12 8.51 25.74
C VAL A 57 17.81 9.42 26.76
N ARG A 58 19.12 9.60 26.67
CA ARG A 58 19.84 10.55 27.54
C ARG A 58 19.37 11.99 27.32
N GLN A 59 19.23 12.41 26.07
CA GLN A 59 18.77 13.76 25.76
C GLN A 59 17.33 13.99 26.21
N PHE A 60 16.48 12.98 26.08
CA PHE A 60 15.13 12.98 26.60
C PHE A 60 15.12 13.15 28.13
N LEU A 61 15.87 12.30 28.86
CA LEU A 61 15.99 12.41 30.32
C LEU A 61 16.53 13.78 30.76
N ALA A 62 17.56 14.30 30.08
CA ALA A 62 18.13 15.61 30.37
C ALA A 62 17.10 16.75 30.21
N PHE A 63 16.26 16.68 29.17
CA PHE A 63 15.16 17.63 28.96
C PHE A 63 14.13 17.57 30.09
N PHE A 64 13.72 16.38 30.53
CA PHE A 64 12.76 16.24 31.64
C PHE A 64 13.34 16.70 32.97
N THR A 65 14.62 16.43 33.24
CA THR A 65 15.29 16.95 34.46
C THR A 65 15.38 18.47 34.44
N TRP A 66 15.66 19.08 33.28
CA TRP A 66 15.64 20.53 33.13
C TRP A 66 14.23 21.10 33.31
N LEU A 67 13.20 20.45 32.74
CA LEU A 67 11.81 20.87 32.85
C LEU A 67 11.31 20.79 34.31
N GLY A 68 11.73 19.77 35.05
CA GLY A 68 11.48 19.65 36.50
C GLY A 68 12.14 20.77 37.29
N GLY A 69 13.40 21.11 36.99
CA GLY A 69 14.09 22.24 37.62
C GLY A 69 13.41 23.59 37.34
N LEU A 70 12.78 23.76 36.17
CA LEU A 70 12.01 24.96 35.84
C LEU A 70 10.73 25.09 36.68
N TYR A 71 10.07 23.96 37.00
CA TYR A 71 8.93 23.92 37.92
C TYR A 71 9.32 24.36 39.33
N GLU A 72 10.46 23.89 39.84
CA GLU A 72 10.96 24.24 41.17
C GLU A 72 11.45 25.69 41.27
N THR A 73 12.13 26.19 40.24
CA THR A 73 12.71 27.55 40.24
C THR A 73 11.66 28.63 40.03
N SER A 74 10.69 28.37 39.14
CA SER A 74 9.73 29.37 38.70
C SER A 74 8.40 28.72 38.29
N PRO A 75 7.52 28.44 39.27
CA PRO A 75 6.24 27.78 39.01
C PRO A 75 5.38 28.53 37.98
N LEU A 76 5.43 29.87 37.99
CA LEU A 76 4.69 30.71 37.06
C LEU A 76 5.13 30.54 35.60
N LEU A 77 6.45 30.48 35.34
CA LEU A 77 6.98 30.28 33.98
C LEU A 77 6.65 28.89 33.46
N PHE A 78 6.73 27.87 34.32
CA PHE A 78 6.33 26.51 33.97
C PHE A 78 4.86 26.46 33.53
N TRP A 79 3.94 27.03 34.32
CA TRP A 79 2.52 27.07 33.97
C TRP A 79 2.25 27.88 32.69
N LEU A 80 2.95 29.00 32.48
CA LEU A 80 2.83 29.80 31.26
C LEU A 80 3.24 28.99 30.02
N VAL A 81 4.39 28.31 30.06
CA VAL A 81 4.87 27.47 28.96
C VAL A 81 3.92 26.30 28.73
N LEU A 82 3.44 25.65 29.79
CA LEU A 82 2.50 24.53 29.70
C LEU A 82 1.19 24.97 29.03
N VAL A 83 0.61 26.09 29.46
CA VAL A 83 -0.60 26.66 28.86
C VAL A 83 -0.35 27.06 27.41
N ALA A 84 0.78 27.68 27.10
CA ALA A 84 1.14 28.04 25.72
C ALA A 84 1.25 26.81 24.82
N CYS A 85 1.88 25.72 25.29
CA CYS A 85 1.94 24.45 24.57
C CYS A 85 0.55 23.84 24.37
N LEU A 86 -0.32 23.88 25.39
CA LEU A 86 -1.68 23.35 25.29
C LEU A 86 -2.52 24.16 24.30
N VAL A 87 -2.41 25.49 24.31
CA VAL A 87 -3.07 26.37 23.33
C VAL A 87 -2.54 26.11 21.93
N ALA A 88 -1.23 25.97 21.75
CA ALA A 88 -0.63 25.64 20.45
C ALA A 88 -1.10 24.28 19.94
N LEU A 89 -1.16 23.27 20.81
CA LEU A 89 -1.68 21.94 20.49
C LEU A 89 -3.16 22.00 20.10
N ALA A 90 -3.98 22.71 20.89
CA ALA A 90 -5.40 22.90 20.60
C ALA A 90 -5.62 23.67 19.30
N ALA A 91 -4.79 24.69 19.02
CA ALA A 91 -4.80 25.42 17.75
C ALA A 91 -4.38 24.51 16.59
N MET A 92 -3.36 23.68 16.75
CA MET A 92 -2.93 22.73 15.72
C MET A 92 -4.01 21.68 15.44
N ILE A 93 -4.59 21.09 16.48
CA ILE A 93 -5.72 20.15 16.36
C ILE A 93 -6.91 20.87 15.73
N GLY A 94 -7.21 22.10 16.16
CA GLY A 94 -8.26 22.95 15.59
C GLY A 94 -8.03 23.22 14.10
N LEU A 95 -6.80 23.53 13.69
CA LEU A 95 -6.41 23.71 12.31
C LEU A 95 -6.54 22.41 11.52
N ILE A 96 -6.11 21.27 12.07
CA ILE A 96 -6.28 19.96 11.44
C ILE A 96 -7.76 19.63 11.28
N VAL A 97 -8.57 19.84 12.32
CA VAL A 97 -10.03 19.63 12.29
C VAL A 97 -10.69 20.59 11.32
N VAL A 98 -10.26 21.84 11.24
CA VAL A 98 -10.76 22.82 10.26
C VAL A 98 -10.35 22.41 8.86
N GLN A 99 -9.11 21.96 8.62
CA GLN A 99 -8.65 21.49 7.31
C GLN A 99 -9.41 20.23 6.88
N ILE A 100 -9.57 19.26 7.78
CA ILE A 100 -10.41 18.08 7.58
C ILE A 100 -11.84 18.53 7.31
N ARG A 101 -12.47 19.32 8.17
CA ARG A 101 -13.82 19.85 7.94
C ARG A 101 -13.92 20.70 6.68
N PHE A 102 -12.87 21.36 6.22
CA PHE A 102 -12.88 22.15 5.00
C PHE A 102 -12.72 21.27 3.77
N VAL A 103 -11.96 20.17 3.85
CA VAL A 103 -11.88 19.12 2.82
C VAL A 103 -13.19 18.32 2.75
N PHE A 104 -13.76 17.94 3.90
CA PHE A 104 -15.01 17.20 4.02
C PHE A 104 -16.26 18.07 3.80
N ALA A 105 -16.26 19.34 4.21
CA ALA A 105 -17.33 20.30 3.88
C ALA A 105 -17.15 20.90 2.47
N ARG A 106 -15.96 20.85 1.86
CA ARG A 106 -15.80 20.89 0.40
C ARG A 106 -16.27 19.60 -0.28
N GLY A 107 -16.71 18.59 0.46
CA GLY A 107 -17.69 17.60 0.00
C GLY A 107 -19.07 18.20 -0.33
N GLY A 108 -19.36 19.43 0.13
CA GLY A 108 -20.46 20.28 -0.37
C GLY A 108 -20.12 21.04 -1.66
N TRP A 109 -18.84 21.21 -1.98
CA TRP A 109 -18.33 21.47 -3.33
C TRP A 109 -18.24 20.19 -4.18
N GLY A 110 -18.50 19.04 -3.56
CA GLY A 110 -18.64 17.76 -4.22
C GLY A 110 -19.79 17.77 -5.20
N ARG A 111 -20.91 18.46 -4.95
CA ARG A 111 -21.99 18.53 -5.95
C ARG A 111 -21.56 19.28 -7.21
N THR A 112 -21.08 20.52 -7.15
CA THR A 112 -20.71 21.26 -8.38
C THR A 112 -19.46 20.73 -9.07
N ALA A 113 -18.43 20.30 -8.33
CA ALA A 113 -17.23 19.72 -8.93
C ALA A 113 -17.43 18.27 -9.39
N SER A 114 -18.22 17.46 -8.69
CA SER A 114 -18.64 16.14 -9.18
C SER A 114 -19.59 16.27 -10.35
N ASP A 115 -20.50 17.25 -10.36
CA ASP A 115 -21.41 17.49 -11.47
C ASP A 115 -20.62 17.98 -12.69
N ASN A 116 -19.70 18.94 -12.54
CA ASN A 116 -18.81 19.33 -13.64
C ASN A 116 -17.93 18.16 -14.14
N ARG A 117 -17.40 17.31 -13.24
CA ARG A 117 -16.64 16.12 -13.67
C ARG A 117 -17.54 15.04 -14.27
N ALA A 118 -18.76 14.87 -13.78
CA ALA A 118 -19.73 13.93 -14.34
C ALA A 118 -20.20 14.39 -15.73
N VAL A 119 -20.45 15.69 -15.91
CA VAL A 119 -20.74 16.31 -17.20
C VAL A 119 -19.57 16.17 -18.16
N GLU A 120 -18.34 16.41 -17.71
CA GLU A 120 -17.15 16.25 -18.56
C GLU A 120 -16.93 14.78 -18.95
N ARG A 121 -17.15 13.84 -18.03
CA ARG A 121 -17.07 12.40 -18.34
C ARG A 121 -18.19 11.94 -19.24
N ALA A 122 -19.42 12.43 -19.06
CA ALA A 122 -20.55 12.19 -19.97
C ALA A 122 -20.22 12.65 -21.38
N ARG A 123 -19.63 13.83 -21.51
CA ARG A 123 -19.15 14.35 -22.78
C ARG A 123 -18.07 13.46 -23.40
N LEU A 124 -17.11 12.99 -22.60
CA LEU A 124 -16.06 12.06 -23.06
C LEU A 124 -16.65 10.71 -23.48
N SER A 125 -17.56 10.15 -22.69
CA SER A 125 -18.29 8.92 -22.96
C SER A 125 -19.03 8.98 -24.30
N ASP A 126 -19.78 10.07 -24.54
CA ASP A 126 -20.48 10.30 -25.81
C ASP A 126 -19.50 10.52 -26.97
N SER A 127 -18.43 11.28 -26.76
CA SER A 127 -17.40 11.52 -27.78
C SER A 127 -16.73 10.24 -28.24
N TYR A 128 -16.40 9.33 -27.32
CA TYR A 128 -15.83 8.03 -27.66
C TYR A 128 -16.85 7.11 -28.33
N ARG A 129 -18.13 7.18 -27.97
CA ARG A 129 -19.18 6.44 -28.67
C ARG A 129 -19.31 6.88 -30.12
N GLU A 130 -19.23 8.18 -30.38
CA GLU A 130 -19.24 8.73 -31.74
C GLU A 130 -17.98 8.32 -32.53
N GLU A 131 -16.81 8.35 -31.90
CA GLU A 131 -15.56 7.90 -32.53
C GLU A 131 -15.60 6.41 -32.87
N ALA A 132 -16.18 5.58 -32.00
CA ALA A 132 -16.43 4.17 -32.30
C ALA A 132 -17.30 3.99 -33.55
N ALA A 133 -18.38 4.77 -33.66
CA ALA A 133 -19.26 4.73 -34.83
C ALA A 133 -18.53 5.19 -36.11
N ARG A 134 -17.69 6.23 -36.03
CA ARG A 134 -16.84 6.69 -37.15
C ARG A 134 -15.88 5.60 -37.61
N LYS A 135 -15.21 4.93 -36.67
CA LYS A 135 -14.26 3.83 -36.96
C LYS A 135 -14.97 2.63 -37.59
N ALA A 136 -16.13 2.24 -37.07
CA ALA A 136 -16.93 1.16 -37.64
C ALA A 136 -17.41 1.48 -39.06
N ALA A 137 -17.81 2.75 -39.32
CA ALA A 137 -18.20 3.20 -40.66
C ALA A 137 -17.02 3.18 -41.66
N ALA A 138 -15.80 3.41 -41.18
CA ALA A 138 -14.57 3.29 -41.97
C ALA A 138 -14.10 1.83 -42.14
N GLY A 139 -14.78 0.85 -41.54
CA GLY A 139 -14.39 -0.57 -41.57
C GLY A 139 -13.29 -0.95 -40.58
N ASP A 140 -12.85 -0.02 -39.73
CA ASP A 140 -11.85 -0.24 -38.68
C ASP A 140 -12.54 -0.72 -37.40
N TYR A 141 -12.97 -1.99 -37.43
CA TYR A 141 -13.73 -2.59 -36.33
C TYR A 141 -12.89 -2.80 -35.07
N THR A 142 -11.59 -3.01 -35.19
CA THR A 142 -10.69 -3.22 -34.04
C THR A 142 -10.59 -1.95 -33.20
N GLU A 143 -10.38 -0.81 -33.86
CA GLU A 143 -10.37 0.48 -33.19
C GLU A 143 -11.78 0.89 -32.70
N ALA A 144 -12.83 0.53 -33.44
CA ALA A 144 -14.20 0.79 -33.01
C ALA A 144 -14.54 0.12 -31.67
N VAL A 145 -14.12 -1.14 -31.47
CA VAL A 145 -14.29 -1.87 -30.20
C VAL A 145 -13.52 -1.18 -29.06
N ARG A 146 -12.30 -0.69 -29.32
CA ARG A 146 -11.52 0.07 -28.34
C ARG A 146 -12.23 1.34 -27.88
N PHE A 147 -12.82 2.09 -28.81
CA PHE A 147 -13.57 3.29 -28.46
C PHE A 147 -14.90 2.99 -27.75
N LEU A 148 -15.57 1.87 -28.06
CA LEU A 148 -16.74 1.41 -27.31
C LEU A 148 -16.39 1.11 -25.85
N PHE A 149 -15.28 0.41 -25.61
CA PHE A 149 -14.82 0.14 -24.25
C PHE A 149 -14.51 1.44 -23.49
N LEU A 150 -13.80 2.38 -24.13
CA LEU A 150 -13.45 3.65 -23.51
C LEU A 150 -14.70 4.49 -23.17
N SER A 151 -15.69 4.52 -24.07
CA SER A 151 -16.99 5.14 -23.80
C SER A 151 -17.65 4.53 -22.56
N LEU A 152 -17.68 3.20 -22.49
CA LEU A 152 -18.32 2.46 -21.40
C LEU A 152 -17.65 2.73 -20.04
N VAL A 153 -16.34 2.76 -20.06
CA VAL A 153 -15.46 3.10 -18.94
C VAL A 153 -15.83 4.45 -18.31
N TYR A 154 -15.92 5.51 -19.13
CA TYR A 154 -16.30 6.83 -18.63
C TYR A 154 -17.75 6.87 -18.15
N ARG A 155 -18.64 6.15 -18.83
CA ARG A 155 -20.06 6.03 -18.47
C ARG A 155 -20.31 5.39 -17.10
N PHE A 156 -19.51 4.41 -16.71
CA PHE A 156 -19.62 3.79 -15.37
C PHE A 156 -19.02 4.65 -14.26
N ASP A 157 -17.98 5.45 -14.56
CA ASP A 157 -17.39 6.42 -13.62
C ASP A 157 -18.34 7.59 -13.30
N GLU A 158 -19.12 8.05 -14.30
CA GLU A 158 -20.10 9.14 -14.15
C GLU A 158 -21.10 8.93 -13.01
N ARG A 159 -21.48 7.67 -12.74
CA ARG A 159 -22.53 7.32 -11.78
C ARG A 159 -22.00 6.91 -10.41
N GLY A 160 -20.68 7.00 -10.19
CA GLY A 160 -20.03 6.64 -8.92
C GLY A 160 -20.17 5.16 -8.55
N LYS A 161 -20.52 4.30 -9.53
CA LYS A 161 -20.74 2.86 -9.33
C LYS A 161 -19.43 2.07 -9.36
N VAL A 162 -18.43 2.59 -10.07
CA VAL A 162 -17.07 2.05 -10.13
C VAL A 162 -16.13 3.25 -10.03
N ASN A 163 -15.28 3.30 -9.00
CA ASN A 163 -14.31 4.38 -8.84
C ASN A 163 -13.21 4.18 -9.89
N PHE A 164 -13.38 4.81 -11.06
CA PHE A 164 -12.50 4.59 -12.19
C PHE A 164 -11.12 5.18 -11.92
N GLN A 165 -10.09 4.33 -11.93
CA GLN A 165 -8.71 4.76 -11.83
C GLN A 165 -8.01 4.43 -13.15
N THR A 166 -7.29 5.41 -13.72
CA THR A 166 -6.48 5.25 -14.93
C THR A 166 -5.45 4.12 -14.83
N ALA A 167 -5.15 3.64 -13.62
CA ALA A 167 -4.19 2.57 -13.37
C ALA A 167 -4.73 1.15 -13.61
N TYR A 168 -6.05 0.95 -13.78
CA TYR A 168 -6.60 -0.39 -13.97
C TYR A 168 -6.43 -0.91 -15.40
N THR A 169 -6.06 -2.18 -15.49
CA THR A 169 -6.06 -3.00 -16.71
C THR A 169 -7.48 -3.40 -17.10
N ASN A 170 -7.69 -3.80 -18.37
CA ASN A 170 -9.00 -4.20 -18.87
C ASN A 170 -9.67 -5.32 -18.04
N ARG A 171 -8.87 -6.28 -17.55
CA ARG A 171 -9.35 -7.40 -16.72
C ARG A 171 -9.70 -7.00 -15.29
N GLU A 172 -8.98 -6.04 -14.71
CA GLU A 172 -9.30 -5.54 -13.37
C GLU A 172 -10.68 -4.85 -13.32
N TYR A 173 -11.22 -4.36 -14.45
CA TYR A 173 -12.60 -3.90 -14.54
C TYR A 173 -13.65 -5.01 -14.39
N LEU A 174 -13.31 -6.25 -14.76
CA LEU A 174 -14.18 -7.41 -14.56
C LEU A 174 -14.25 -7.77 -13.07
N ASP A 175 -13.10 -7.79 -12.39
CA ASP A 175 -13.02 -8.09 -10.95
C ASP A 175 -13.82 -7.08 -10.11
N LEU A 176 -13.89 -5.81 -10.54
CA LEU A 176 -14.69 -4.77 -9.88
C LEU A 176 -16.21 -4.99 -9.97
N LEU A 177 -16.67 -5.90 -10.85
CA LEU A 177 -18.09 -6.13 -11.15
C LEU A 177 -18.51 -7.59 -10.94
N ASP A 178 -17.67 -8.39 -10.26
CA ASP A 178 -17.91 -9.81 -9.98
C ASP A 178 -19.19 -10.04 -9.14
N ASP A 179 -19.59 -9.05 -8.35
CA ASP A 179 -20.86 -9.03 -7.60
C ASP A 179 -22.12 -8.95 -8.49
N ARG A 180 -21.95 -8.65 -9.79
CA ARG A 180 -23.03 -8.48 -10.77
C ARG A 180 -22.79 -9.31 -12.02
N VAL A 181 -22.98 -10.63 -11.90
CA VAL A 181 -22.82 -11.64 -12.97
C VAL A 181 -23.29 -11.17 -14.36
N LYS A 182 -24.49 -10.59 -14.48
CA LYS A 182 -25.01 -10.13 -15.80
C LYS A 182 -24.24 -8.96 -16.41
N VAL A 183 -23.71 -8.07 -15.58
CA VAL A 183 -22.88 -6.92 -16.01
C VAL A 183 -21.47 -7.40 -16.34
N HIS A 184 -20.94 -8.31 -15.50
CA HIS A 184 -19.67 -8.97 -15.74
C HIS A 184 -19.66 -9.68 -17.11
N ASP A 185 -20.64 -10.54 -17.39
CA ASP A 185 -20.70 -11.32 -18.64
C ASP A 185 -20.75 -10.44 -19.89
N ALA A 186 -21.50 -9.34 -19.84
CA ALA A 186 -21.56 -8.41 -20.95
C ALA A 186 -20.26 -7.61 -21.12
N LEU A 187 -19.59 -7.23 -20.01
CA LEU A 187 -18.30 -6.55 -20.08
C LEU A 187 -17.20 -7.48 -20.61
N ALA A 188 -17.23 -8.76 -20.24
CA ALA A 188 -16.28 -9.78 -20.68
C ALA A 188 -16.23 -9.89 -22.21
N VAL A 189 -17.39 -9.83 -22.89
CA VAL A 189 -17.46 -9.84 -24.37
C VAL A 189 -16.61 -8.74 -25.01
N ILE A 190 -16.57 -7.55 -24.40
CA ILE A 190 -15.81 -6.41 -24.92
C ILE A 190 -14.33 -6.53 -24.56
N VAL A 191 -14.02 -6.95 -23.32
CA VAL A 191 -12.64 -7.14 -22.84
C VAL A 191 -11.94 -8.25 -23.62
N ASP A 192 -12.59 -9.39 -23.84
CA ASP A 192 -12.03 -10.50 -24.61
C ASP A 192 -11.76 -10.11 -26.06
N ALA A 193 -12.67 -9.34 -26.69
CA ALA A 193 -12.46 -8.81 -28.03
C ALA A 193 -11.25 -7.85 -28.11
N LEU A 194 -11.00 -7.06 -27.05
CA LEU A 194 -9.81 -6.21 -26.99
C LEU A 194 -8.53 -7.03 -26.81
N ASP A 195 -8.52 -7.98 -25.87
CA ASP A 195 -7.39 -8.87 -25.63
C ASP A 195 -7.01 -9.61 -26.92
N GLU A 196 -7.99 -10.13 -27.66
CA GLU A 196 -7.74 -10.92 -28.86
C GLU A 196 -7.40 -10.07 -30.09
N HIS A 197 -8.08 -8.95 -30.32
CA HIS A 197 -8.00 -8.23 -31.60
C HIS A 197 -7.11 -6.99 -31.53
N TRP A 198 -7.18 -6.24 -30.43
CA TRP A 198 -6.30 -5.08 -30.23
C TRP A 198 -4.91 -5.51 -29.76
N TYR A 199 -4.81 -6.29 -28.68
CA TYR A 199 -3.52 -6.74 -28.17
C TYR A 199 -2.96 -7.93 -28.96
N GLY A 200 -3.83 -8.87 -29.36
CA GLY A 200 -3.45 -10.01 -30.20
C GLY A 200 -3.24 -9.68 -31.69
N GLN A 201 -3.44 -8.42 -32.11
CA GLN A 201 -3.21 -7.92 -33.47
C GLN A 201 -3.95 -8.73 -34.56
N ARG A 202 -5.15 -9.23 -34.23
CA ARG A 202 -6.03 -9.92 -35.17
C ARG A 202 -7.10 -8.96 -35.70
N PRO A 203 -7.41 -8.98 -37.00
CA PRO A 203 -8.48 -8.14 -37.54
C PRO A 203 -9.83 -8.48 -36.91
N CYS A 204 -10.49 -7.49 -36.32
CA CYS A 204 -11.86 -7.62 -35.86
C CYS A 204 -12.81 -7.61 -37.07
N GLY A 205 -13.74 -8.56 -37.10
CA GLY A 205 -14.80 -8.60 -38.10
C GLY A 205 -16.03 -7.78 -37.68
N ARG A 206 -16.88 -7.47 -38.66
CA ARG A 206 -18.15 -6.79 -38.43
C ARG A 206 -19.04 -7.51 -37.39
N ALA A 207 -19.10 -8.83 -37.44
CA ALA A 207 -19.91 -9.63 -36.52
C ALA A 207 -19.44 -9.49 -35.06
N GLN A 208 -18.12 -9.49 -34.83
CA GLN A 208 -17.54 -9.27 -33.50
C GLN A 208 -17.83 -7.85 -32.98
N TYR A 209 -17.70 -6.84 -33.85
CA TYR A 209 -18.09 -5.48 -33.50
C TYR A 209 -19.58 -5.38 -33.13
N GLU A 210 -20.48 -6.00 -33.90
CA GLU A 210 -21.93 -6.01 -33.59
C GLU A 210 -22.25 -6.72 -32.27
N ALA A 211 -21.51 -7.78 -31.92
CA ALA A 211 -21.62 -8.43 -30.61
C ALA A 211 -21.16 -7.50 -29.47
N CYS A 212 -20.04 -6.81 -29.65
CA CYS A 212 -19.54 -5.82 -28.68
C CYS A 212 -20.50 -4.63 -28.52
N LEU A 213 -21.11 -4.16 -29.61
CA LEU A 213 -22.11 -3.10 -29.58
C LEU A 213 -23.37 -3.53 -28.83
N THR A 214 -23.85 -4.75 -29.07
CA THR A 214 -24.98 -5.31 -28.33
C THR A 214 -24.68 -5.42 -26.83
N ALA A 215 -23.48 -5.85 -26.48
CA ALA A 215 -23.03 -5.91 -25.09
C ALA A 215 -22.95 -4.51 -24.46
N TYR A 216 -22.41 -3.52 -25.19
CA TYR A 216 -22.37 -2.13 -24.78
C TYR A 216 -23.76 -1.57 -24.49
N GLU A 217 -24.75 -1.80 -25.37
CA GLU A 217 -26.11 -1.31 -25.20
C GLU A 217 -26.78 -1.89 -23.95
N ARG A 218 -26.57 -3.19 -23.67
CA ARG A 218 -27.05 -3.84 -22.44
C ARG A 218 -26.43 -3.22 -21.19
N LEU A 219 -25.13 -2.97 -21.21
CA LEU A 219 -24.42 -2.34 -20.10
C LEU A 219 -24.86 -0.89 -19.91
N ALA A 220 -25.01 -0.14 -21.00
CA ALA A 220 -25.47 1.24 -21.02
C ALA A 220 -26.90 1.41 -20.49
N ALA A 221 -27.75 0.38 -20.62
CA ALA A 221 -29.10 0.34 -20.05
C ALA A 221 -29.12 -0.04 -18.55
N THR A 222 -28.07 -0.71 -18.07
CA THR A 222 -27.94 -1.16 -16.66
C THR A 222 -27.16 -0.15 -15.79
N ALA A 223 -26.30 0.65 -16.44
CA ALA A 223 -25.65 1.82 -15.87
C ALA A 223 -26.70 2.83 -15.41
#